data_AF-A0A1W1ICX4-F1
#
_entry.id   AF-A0A1W1ICX4-F1
#
_cell.length_a   1.000
_cell.length_b   1.000
_cell.length_c   1.000
_cell.angle_alpha   90.00
_cell.angle_beta   90.00
_cell.angle_gamma   90.00
#
_symmetry.space_group_name_H-M   'P 1'
#
loop_
_entity.id
_entity.type
_entity.pdbx_description
1 polymer ?
#
loop_
_entity_poly.entity_id
_entity_poly.type
_entity_poly.pdbx_seq_one_letter_code
_entity_poly.pdbx_strand_id
1 'polypeptide(L)'
;MTKTNAKHEKFILALMSTSTIEDAAKMAKIARGTAFQYLRDPEFNEAYLTFRRETMQQVTANLQRVSHKALATLEEVIEDQAAPTSSRVQAARAVLDNAYKGLELDDLIQRLAKIEERLGS
;
A
#
# COMPACT_ATOMS: atom_id res chain seq x y z
N MET A 1 6.03 9.49 26.76
CA MET A 1 5.44 8.13 26.69
C MET A 1 3.97 8.26 27.06
N THR A 2 3.13 8.69 26.11
CA THR A 2 1.69 8.77 26.34
C THR A 2 1.12 7.36 26.34
N LYS A 3 0.08 7.17 27.15
CA LYS A 3 -0.34 5.89 27.71
C LYS A 3 -1.08 5.08 26.63
N THR A 4 -0.35 4.40 25.74
CA THR A 4 -0.94 3.44 24.80
C THR A 4 -1.52 2.29 25.61
N ASN A 5 -2.79 2.43 25.99
CA ASN A 5 -3.52 1.40 26.70
C ASN A 5 -3.58 0.18 25.77
N ALA A 6 -3.22 -1.02 26.23
CA ALA A 6 -3.27 -2.25 25.42
C ALA A 6 -4.63 -2.49 24.72
N LYS A 7 -5.70 -1.83 25.20
CA LYS A 7 -7.01 -1.79 24.53
C LYS A 7 -7.03 -0.94 23.24
N HIS A 8 -6.29 0.17 23.18
CA HIS A 8 -6.16 0.99 21.97
C HIS A 8 -5.47 0.22 20.86
N GLU A 9 -4.32 -0.39 21.13
CA GLU A 9 -3.58 -1.19 20.13
C GLU A 9 -4.41 -2.35 19.61
N LYS A 10 -5.07 -3.10 20.51
CA LYS A 10 -5.97 -4.19 20.12
C LYS A 10 -7.12 -3.70 19.25
N PHE A 11 -7.67 -2.52 19.52
CA PHE A 11 -8.74 -1.96 18.72
C PHE A 11 -8.25 -1.43 17.36
N ILE A 12 -7.07 -0.81 17.29
CA ILE A 12 -6.41 -0.42 16.04
C ILE A 12 -6.18 -1.65 15.15
N LEU A 13 -5.58 -2.72 15.69
CA LEU A 13 -5.38 -3.98 14.97
C LEU A 13 -6.70 -4.59 14.51
N ALA A 14 -7.75 -4.45 15.32
CA ALA A 14 -9.07 -4.96 14.99
C ALA A 14 -9.76 -4.17 13.87
N LEU A 15 -9.60 -2.85 13.85
CA LEU A 15 -10.07 -1.98 12.76
C LEU A 15 -9.39 -2.31 11.43
N MET A 16 -8.12 -2.75 11.45
CA MET A 16 -7.38 -3.15 10.25
C MET A 16 -7.80 -4.49 9.66
N SER A 17 -8.45 -5.34 10.46
CA SER A 17 -8.71 -6.74 10.12
C SER A 17 -10.19 -7.05 9.91
N THR A 18 -11.07 -6.05 10.05
CA THR A 18 -12.52 -6.21 9.94
C THR A 18 -13.13 -5.14 9.06
N SER A 19 -14.34 -5.39 8.56
CA SER A 19 -15.09 -4.47 7.69
C SER A 19 -16.01 -3.51 8.43
N THR A 20 -16.23 -3.69 9.74
CA THR A 20 -17.15 -2.87 10.54
C THR A 20 -16.56 -2.51 11.91
N ILE A 21 -16.98 -1.36 12.46
CA ILE A 21 -16.55 -0.90 13.79
C ILE A 21 -17.07 -1.86 14.88
N GLU A 22 -18.27 -2.40 14.69
CA GLU A 22 -18.90 -3.35 15.61
C GLU A 22 -18.10 -4.65 15.72
N ASP A 23 -17.61 -5.18 14.60
CA ASP A 23 -16.79 -6.40 14.61
C ASP A 23 -15.39 -6.13 15.13
N ALA A 24 -14.81 -4.95 14.83
CA ALA A 24 -13.56 -4.50 15.44
C ALA A 24 -13.70 -4.40 16.97
N ALA A 25 -14.80 -3.85 17.47
CA ALA A 25 -15.05 -3.70 18.90
C ALA A 25 -15.18 -5.06 19.61
N LYS A 26 -15.91 -6.01 19.00
CA LYS A 26 -16.01 -7.39 19.50
C LYS A 26 -14.64 -8.06 19.54
N MET A 27 -13.87 -7.95 18.46
CA MET A 27 -12.55 -8.58 18.36
C MET A 27 -11.54 -7.99 19.36
N ALA A 28 -11.60 -6.67 19.56
CA ALA A 28 -10.80 -5.97 20.58
C ALA A 28 -11.31 -6.17 22.01
N LYS A 29 -12.46 -6.85 22.17
CA LYS A 29 -13.14 -7.09 23.46
C LYS A 29 -13.45 -5.78 24.22
N ILE A 30 -13.96 -4.78 23.50
CA ILE A 30 -14.41 -3.51 24.07
C ILE A 30 -15.91 -3.29 23.81
N ALA A 31 -16.56 -2.52 24.68
CA ALA A 31 -17.95 -2.14 24.49
C ALA A 31 -18.09 -1.21 23.29
N ARG A 32 -19.23 -1.28 22.58
CA ARG A 32 -19.54 -0.43 21.42
C ARG A 32 -19.38 1.05 21.75
N GLY A 33 -19.91 1.52 22.88
CA GLY A 33 -19.77 2.91 23.32
C GLY A 33 -18.32 3.36 23.46
N THR A 34 -17.45 2.51 24.00
CA THR A 34 -16.01 2.77 24.12
C THR A 34 -15.33 2.85 22.76
N ALA A 35 -15.69 1.97 21.81
CA ALA A 35 -15.17 2.02 20.45
C ALA A 35 -15.47 3.36 19.77
N PHE A 36 -16.73 3.84 19.85
CA PHE A 36 -17.10 5.15 19.30
C PHE A 36 -16.45 6.32 20.05
N GLN A 37 -16.19 6.19 21.35
CA GLN A 37 -15.44 7.19 22.11
C GLN A 37 -13.99 7.28 21.62
N TYR A 38 -13.32 6.14 21.43
CA TYR A 38 -11.95 6.09 20.89
C TYR A 38 -11.87 6.71 19.50
N LEU A 39 -12.83 6.42 18.62
CA LEU A 39 -12.84 7.00 17.26
C LEU A 39 -13.06 8.52 17.23
N ARG A 40 -13.55 9.12 18.32
CA ARG A 40 -13.70 10.57 18.47
C ARG A 40 -12.49 11.22 19.15
N ASP A 41 -11.58 10.43 19.71
CA ASP A 41 -10.36 10.91 20.34
C ASP A 41 -9.30 11.22 19.26
N PRO A 42 -8.83 12.47 19.17
CA PRO A 42 -7.80 12.85 18.20
C PRO A 42 -6.51 12.04 18.34
N GLU A 43 -6.08 11.71 19.56
CA GLU A 43 -4.83 10.96 19.80
C GLU A 43 -4.96 9.51 19.29
N PHE A 44 -6.12 8.89 19.52
CA PHE A 44 -6.41 7.56 18.97
C PHE A 44 -6.46 7.57 17.44
N ASN A 45 -7.09 8.58 16.85
CA ASN A 45 -7.23 8.66 15.40
C ASN A 45 -5.87 8.89 14.71
N GLU A 46 -5.01 9.73 15.29
CA GLU A 46 -3.64 9.91 14.82
C GLU A 46 -2.83 8.60 14.86
N ALA A 47 -2.92 7.87 15.97
CA ALA A 47 -2.27 6.56 16.12
C ALA A 47 -2.79 5.55 15.09
N TYR A 48 -4.11 5.50 14.87
CA TYR A 48 -4.74 4.64 13.87
C TYR A 48 -4.28 4.98 12.44
N LEU A 49 -4.27 6.27 12.07
CA LEU A 49 -3.82 6.73 10.76
C LEU A 49 -2.32 6.45 10.54
N THR A 50 -1.51 6.61 11.57
CA THR A 50 -0.08 6.27 11.52
C THR A 50 0.11 4.78 11.26
N PHE A 51 -0.56 3.92 12.04
CA PHE A 51 -0.49 2.47 11.84
C PHE A 51 -0.98 2.04 10.44
N ARG A 52 -2.03 2.68 9.92
CA ARG A 52 -2.49 2.48 8.54
C ARG A 52 -1.42 2.83 7.51
N ARG A 53 -0.73 3.97 7.68
CA ARG A 53 0.35 4.39 6.78
C ARG A 53 1.51 3.39 6.81
N GLU A 54 1.95 2.98 8.00
CA GLU A 54 3.02 2.00 8.16
C GLU A 54 2.66 0.64 7.53
N THR A 55 1.43 0.17 7.75
CA THR A 55 0.92 -1.05 7.10
C THR A 55 0.93 -0.91 5.58
N MET A 56 0.49 0.23 5.05
CA MET A 56 0.48 0.48 3.61
C MET A 56 1.90 0.54 3.02
N GLN A 57 2.88 1.06 3.76
CA GLN A 57 4.29 1.02 3.35
C GLN A 57 4.77 -0.42 3.19
N GLN A 58 4.43 -1.32 4.12
CA GLN A 58 4.77 -2.73 4.01
C GLN A 58 4.09 -3.41 2.81
N VAL A 59 2.80 -3.13 2.58
CA VAL A 59 2.07 -3.61 1.40
C VAL A 59 2.73 -3.14 0.11
N THR A 60 3.16 -1.87 0.07
CA THR A 60 3.85 -1.28 -1.09
C THR A 60 5.19 -1.98 -1.34
N ALA A 61 6.00 -2.22 -0.31
CA ALA A 61 7.25 -2.98 -0.44
C ALA A 61 6.99 -4.42 -0.94
N ASN A 62 5.94 -5.06 -0.45
CA ASN A 62 5.56 -6.39 -0.92
C ASN A 62 5.08 -6.37 -2.38
N LEU A 63 4.32 -5.35 -2.79
CA LEU A 63 3.90 -5.15 -4.18
C LEU A 63 5.12 -4.97 -5.09
N GLN A 64 6.07 -4.13 -4.72
CA GLN A 64 7.34 -3.95 -5.45
C GLN A 64 8.06 -5.28 -5.64
N ARG A 65 8.21 -6.07 -4.57
CA ARG A 65 8.83 -7.40 -4.63
C ARG A 65 8.10 -8.36 -5.57
N VAL A 66 6.76 -8.40 -5.52
CA VAL A 66 5.97 -9.25 -6.43
C VAL A 66 6.06 -8.76 -7.87
N SER A 67 6.10 -7.46 -8.10
CA SER A 67 6.31 -6.87 -9.44
C SER A 67 7.66 -7.25 -10.03
N HIS A 68 8.74 -7.26 -9.23
CA HIS A 68 10.05 -7.78 -9.68
C HIS A 68 9.98 -9.25 -10.07
N LYS A 69 9.28 -10.07 -9.28
CA LYS A 69 9.08 -11.49 -9.63
C LYS A 69 8.28 -11.64 -10.93
N ALA A 70 7.23 -10.85 -11.12
CA ALA A 70 6.44 -10.86 -12.34
C ALA A 70 7.27 -10.45 -13.57
N LEU A 71 8.14 -9.45 -13.42
CA LEU A 71 9.08 -9.06 -14.48
C LEU A 71 10.01 -10.20 -14.88
N ALA A 72 10.64 -10.88 -13.90
CA ALA A 72 11.49 -12.04 -14.16
C ALA A 72 10.74 -13.16 -14.90
N THR A 73 9.48 -13.42 -14.53
CA THR A 73 8.64 -14.39 -15.25
C THR A 73 8.35 -13.95 -16.69
N LEU A 74 8.13 -12.66 -16.94
CA LEU A 74 7.95 -12.16 -18.31
C LEU A 74 9.24 -12.29 -19.13
N GLU A 75 10.40 -12.03 -18.54
CA GLU A 75 11.71 -12.22 -19.17
C GLU A 75 11.92 -13.69 -19.56
N GLU A 76 11.66 -14.63 -18.64
CA GLU A 76 11.71 -16.08 -18.91
C GLU A 76 10.81 -16.46 -20.10
N VAL A 77 9.58 -15.94 -20.15
CA VAL A 77 8.65 -16.21 -21.27
C VAL A 77 9.15 -15.62 -22.59
N ILE A 78 9.81 -14.47 -22.58
CA ILE A 78 10.37 -13.85 -23.80
C ILE A 78 11.50 -14.72 -24.39
N GLU A 79 12.33 -15.29 -23.53
CA GLU A 79 13.50 -16.10 -23.89
C GLU A 79 13.16 -17.55 -24.25
N ASP A 80 12.03 -18.08 -23.76
CA ASP A 80 11.58 -19.44 -24.02
C ASP A 80 11.25 -19.67 -25.51
N GLN A 81 12.11 -20.42 -26.21
CA GLN A 81 11.91 -20.77 -27.63
C GLN A 81 10.82 -21.83 -27.85
N ALA A 82 10.44 -22.57 -26.82
CA ALA A 82 9.35 -23.55 -26.88
C ALA A 82 7.98 -22.90 -26.66
N ALA A 83 7.93 -21.71 -26.07
CA ALA A 83 6.69 -20.96 -25.89
C ALA A 83 6.10 -20.49 -27.24
N PRO A 84 4.76 -20.44 -27.38
CA PRO A 84 4.11 -19.88 -28.56
C PRO A 84 4.57 -18.45 -28.84
N THR A 85 4.84 -18.11 -30.10
CA THR A 85 5.28 -16.77 -30.51
C THR A 85 4.39 -15.66 -29.97
N SER A 86 3.07 -15.87 -29.94
CA SER A 86 2.11 -14.91 -29.39
C SER A 86 2.32 -14.64 -27.90
N SER A 87 2.63 -15.66 -27.10
CA SER A 87 2.91 -15.51 -25.67
C SER A 87 4.19 -14.71 -25.44
N ARG A 88 5.24 -14.98 -26.22
CA ARG A 88 6.51 -14.23 -26.17
C ARG A 88 6.32 -12.76 -26.53
N VAL A 89 5.56 -12.48 -27.60
CA VAL A 89 5.22 -11.11 -28.02
C VAL A 89 4.38 -10.40 -26.97
N GLN A 90 3.41 -11.07 -26.36
CA GLN A 90 2.59 -10.48 -25.31
C GLN A 90 3.41 -10.13 -24.06
N ALA A 91 4.33 -11.02 -23.65
CA ALA A 91 5.25 -10.75 -22.54
C ALA A 91 6.17 -9.57 -22.84
N ALA A 92 6.79 -9.54 -24.02
CA ALA A 92 7.62 -8.41 -24.46
C ALA A 92 6.84 -7.09 -24.48
N ARG A 93 5.61 -7.09 -25.00
CA ARG A 93 4.74 -5.92 -25.01
C ARG A 93 4.41 -5.44 -23.60
N ALA A 94 4.12 -6.35 -22.67
CA ALA A 94 3.85 -6.00 -21.28
C ALA A 94 5.05 -5.34 -20.61
N VAL A 95 6.27 -5.82 -20.87
CA VAL A 95 7.51 -5.20 -20.37
C VAL A 95 7.70 -3.79 -20.95
N LEU A 96 7.57 -3.64 -22.27
CA LEU A 96 7.72 -2.34 -22.95
C LEU A 96 6.68 -1.32 -22.49
N ASP A 97 5.41 -1.71 -22.37
CA ASP A 97 4.32 -0.84 -21.89
C ASP A 97 4.59 -0.32 -20.46
N ASN A 98 5.16 -1.16 -19.57
CA ASN A 98 5.52 -0.74 -18.22
C ASN A 98 6.77 0.16 -18.20
N ALA A 99 7.76 -0.11 -19.06
CA ALA A 99 8.95 0.74 -19.17
C ALA A 99 8.60 2.16 -19.62
N TYR A 100 7.74 2.31 -20.64
CA TYR A 100 7.30 3.62 -21.10
C TYR A 100 6.50 4.38 -20.05
N LYS A 101 5.57 3.71 -19.35
CA LYS A 101 4.83 4.33 -18.24
C LYS A 101 5.75 4.79 -17.10
N GLY A 102 6.79 4.01 -16.79
CA GLY A 102 7.80 4.39 -15.81
C GLY A 102 8.53 5.68 -16.20
N LEU A 103 8.97 5.77 -17.47
CA LEU A 103 9.63 6.96 -17.99
C LEU A 103 8.72 8.20 -17.97
N GLU A 104 7.44 8.04 -18.34
CA GLU A 104 6.44 9.13 -18.27
C GLU A 104 6.22 9.61 -16.84
N LEU A 105 6.12 8.68 -15.88
CA LEU A 105 5.98 9.02 -14.45
C LEU A 105 7.22 9.76 -13.93
N ASP A 106 8.42 9.32 -14.30
CA ASP A 106 9.67 9.98 -13.90
C ASP A 106 9.76 11.42 -14.45
N ASP A 107 9.38 11.65 -15.71
CA ASP A 107 9.29 13.00 -16.29
C ASP A 107 8.29 13.88 -15.50
N LEU A 108 7.11 13.33 -15.18
CA LEU A 108 6.10 14.05 -14.41
C LEU A 108 6.58 14.40 -13.00
N ILE A 109 7.25 13.46 -12.31
CA ILE A 109 7.84 13.70 -10.98
C ILE A 109 8.90 14.81 -11.06
N GLN A 110 9.79 14.76 -12.06
CA GLN A 110 10.81 15.80 -12.24
C GLN A 110 10.20 17.18 -12.52
N ARG A 111 9.13 17.22 -13.32
CA ARG A 111 8.41 18.47 -13.61
C ARG A 111 7.68 19.00 -12.40
N LEU A 112 7.10 18.12 -11.58
CA LEU A 112 6.43 18.50 -10.33
C LEU A 112 7.43 19.07 -9.33
N ALA A 113 8.57 18.41 -9.12
CA ALA A 113 9.62 18.89 -8.22
C ALA A 113 10.12 20.30 -8.60
N LYS A 114 10.27 20.58 -9.90
CA LYS A 114 10.62 21.92 -10.40
C LYS A 114 9.54 22.96 -10.13
N ILE A 115 8.27 22.55 -10.09
CA ILE A 115 7.15 23.45 -9.76
C ILE A 115 7.15 23.72 -8.25
N GLU A 116 7.30 22.69 -7.42
CA GLU A 116 7.37 22.80 -5.96
C GLU A 116 8.53 23.71 -5.52
N GLU A 117 9.72 23.53 -6.12
CA GLU A 117 10.89 24.40 -5.88
C GLU A 117 10.60 25.88 -6.18
N ARG A 118 9.89 26.16 -7.29
CA ARG A 118 9.51 27.52 -7.69
C ARG A 118 8.43 28.13 -6.81
N LEU A 119 7.59 27.30 -6.19
CA LEU A 119 6.53 27.74 -5.28
C LEU A 119 7.04 27.90 -3.83
N GLY A 120 8.28 27.51 -3.55
CA GLY A 120 8.89 27.64 -2.23
C GLY A 120 8.30 26.73 -1.16
N SER A 121 7.70 25.60 -1.59
CA SER A 121 7.14 24.55 -0.73
C SER A 121 8.07 23.35 -0.66
#